data_AF-U2AEU6-F1
#
_entry.id   AF-U2AEU6-F1
#
_cell.length_a   1.000
_cell.length_b   1.000
_cell.length_c   1.000
_cell.angle_alpha   90.00
_cell.angle_beta   90.00
_cell.angle_gamma   90.00
#
_symmetry.space_group_name_H-M   'P 1'
#
loop_
_entity.id
_entity.type
_entity.pdbx_description
1 polymer ?
#
loop_
_entity_poly.entity_id
_entity_poly.type
_entity_poly.pdbx_seq_one_letter_code
_entity_poly.pdbx_strand_id
1 'polypeptide(L)'
;MNENLITVQQLPVIVYERLESVGQEIDKRIAALDLDKQLVTEGTKKAVKDTRAMLNKELDNFEEQRKRIKEQVVAPYEAFEKAYNTFIKVKYEKADGILKVKIDEFDRRLKADKEARIRAYFTELCQANNIDFLPFERLCLNIRLNDSDKSLKDIVNTNIDNVVKSLAMIESLNDPDEYKAEILTDYKQTLDVMTAINNAKYRKQQREAELQRLEVQKARAEQARLAAEARAKEVAPLQAPEEVKSEERIVKNEVVPAVQEVTPDLIVTSFTVQGTMEQLRALKAYILSNNIKIIE
;
A
#
# COMPACT_ATOMS: atom_id res chain seq x y z
N MET A 1 48.18 -5.85 19.79
CA MET A 1 48.17 -5.51 18.36
C MET A 1 49.36 -4.62 18.11
N ASN A 2 50.15 -4.89 17.06
CA ASN A 2 51.40 -4.15 16.83
C ASN A 2 51.10 -2.67 16.62
N GLU A 3 51.59 -1.84 17.53
CA GLU A 3 51.80 -0.43 17.25
C GLU A 3 52.71 -0.35 16.01
N ASN A 4 52.31 0.45 15.01
CA ASN A 4 52.98 0.62 13.71
C ASN A 4 52.71 -0.44 12.60
N LEU A 5 51.49 -0.99 12.48
CA LEU A 5 51.15 -1.86 11.33
C LEU A 5 51.26 -1.17 9.96
N ILE A 6 50.91 0.13 9.89
CA ILE A 6 51.01 0.97 8.70
C ILE A 6 51.71 2.26 9.12
N THR A 7 52.83 2.59 8.48
CA THR A 7 53.60 3.80 8.77
C THR A 7 54.05 4.49 7.49
N VAL A 8 54.12 5.81 7.54
CA VAL A 8 54.68 6.62 6.46
C VAL A 8 56.18 6.76 6.70
N GLN A 9 57.01 6.15 5.84
CA GLN A 9 58.47 6.21 5.98
C GLN A 9 59.05 7.56 5.55
N GLN A 10 58.50 8.15 4.49
CA GLN A 10 58.95 9.44 3.95
C GLN A 10 57.75 10.24 3.48
N LEU A 11 57.66 11.50 3.93
CA LEU A 11 56.67 12.44 3.41
C LEU A 11 57.09 12.93 2.02
N PRO A 12 56.13 13.06 1.08
CA PRO A 12 56.42 13.65 -0.22
C PRO A 12 56.88 15.10 -0.05
N VAL A 13 58.08 15.42 -0.55
CA VAL A 13 58.62 16.78 -0.57
C VAL A 13 58.48 17.32 -1.98
N ILE A 14 57.68 18.38 -2.14
CA ILE A 14 57.49 19.06 -3.41
C ILE A 14 58.29 20.36 -3.39
N VAL A 15 59.22 20.53 -4.33
CA VAL A 15 60.04 21.74 -4.46
C VAL A 15 59.32 22.75 -5.37
N TYR A 16 59.05 23.95 -4.85
CA TYR A 16 58.26 24.97 -5.58
C TYR A 16 58.83 26.40 -5.50
N GLU A 17 60.02 26.57 -4.92
CA GLU A 17 60.67 27.87 -4.66
C GLU A 17 60.85 28.73 -5.93
N ARG A 18 60.94 28.08 -7.11
CA ARG A 18 61.10 28.78 -8.39
C ARG A 18 59.78 29.27 -9.01
N LEU A 19 58.61 28.84 -8.51
CA LEU A 19 57.32 29.20 -9.13
C LEU A 19 57.10 30.71 -9.16
N GLU A 20 57.50 31.43 -8.11
CA GLU A 20 57.37 32.89 -8.05
C GLU A 20 58.24 33.58 -9.10
N SER A 21 59.51 33.17 -9.22
CA SER A 21 60.43 33.69 -10.23
C SER A 21 59.93 33.40 -11.65
N VAL A 22 59.44 32.18 -11.89
CA VAL A 22 58.88 31.78 -13.19
C VAL A 22 57.61 32.60 -13.50
N GLY A 23 56.76 32.85 -12.51
CA GLY A 23 55.59 33.74 -12.66
C GLY A 23 55.98 35.16 -13.09
N GLN A 24 57.00 35.74 -12.44
CA GLN A 24 57.51 37.06 -12.83
C GLN A 24 58.11 37.11 -14.24
N GLU A 25 58.74 36.02 -14.70
CA GLU A 25 59.24 35.90 -16.08
C GLU A 25 58.10 35.81 -17.09
N ILE A 26 57.04 35.06 -16.78
CA ILE A 26 55.83 34.97 -17.58
C ILE A 26 55.17 36.36 -17.68
N ASP A 27 55.02 37.08 -16.58
CA ASP A 27 54.46 38.44 -16.56
C ASP A 27 55.25 39.40 -17.45
N LYS A 28 56.58 39.40 -17.33
CA LYS A 28 57.47 40.21 -18.20
C LYS A 28 57.29 39.85 -19.66
N ARG A 29 57.18 38.56 -19.98
CA ARG A 29 57.01 38.07 -21.36
C ARG A 29 55.65 38.44 -21.93
N ILE A 30 54.57 38.33 -21.14
CA ILE A 30 53.23 38.75 -21.53
C ILE A 30 53.20 40.27 -21.78
N ALA A 31 53.79 41.06 -20.87
CA ALA A 31 53.88 42.51 -21.02
C ALA A 31 54.66 42.91 -22.30
N ALA A 32 55.74 42.21 -22.62
CA ALA A 32 56.53 42.45 -23.83
C ALA A 32 55.79 42.15 -25.14
N LEU A 33 54.73 41.34 -25.11
CA LEU A 33 53.90 41.04 -26.27
C LEU A 33 52.91 42.18 -26.61
N ASP A 34 52.74 43.17 -25.71
CA ASP A 34 51.85 44.34 -25.84
C ASP A 34 50.48 44.00 -26.45
N LEU A 35 49.88 42.91 -25.94
CA LEU A 35 48.72 42.24 -26.52
C LEU A 35 47.52 43.18 -26.70
N ASP A 36 47.32 44.12 -25.77
CA ASP A 36 46.20 45.07 -25.78
C ASP A 36 46.29 46.12 -26.89
N LYS A 37 47.50 46.36 -27.43
CA LYS A 37 47.73 47.34 -28.51
C LYS A 37 47.79 46.70 -29.90
N GLN A 38 47.70 45.36 -30.00
CA GLN A 38 47.74 44.67 -31.29
C GLN A 38 46.44 44.86 -32.08
N LEU A 39 46.57 45.45 -33.27
CA LEU A 39 45.45 45.61 -34.21
C LEU A 39 45.35 44.39 -35.13
N VAL A 40 44.23 43.65 -35.03
CA VAL A 40 44.00 42.43 -35.81
C VAL A 40 43.44 42.80 -37.18
N THR A 41 44.21 42.51 -38.23
CA THR A 41 43.85 42.71 -39.64
C THR A 41 43.95 41.37 -40.39
N GLU A 42 43.46 41.31 -41.64
CA GLU A 42 43.59 40.12 -42.51
C GLU A 42 45.05 39.61 -42.59
N GLY A 43 46.03 40.52 -42.66
CA GLY A 43 47.46 40.18 -42.71
C GLY A 43 48.08 39.75 -41.37
N THR A 44 47.58 40.25 -40.24
CA THR A 44 48.16 39.99 -38.89
C THR A 44 47.46 38.86 -38.12
N LYS A 45 46.26 38.45 -38.54
CA LYS A 45 45.44 37.41 -37.91
C LYS A 45 46.17 36.08 -37.71
N LYS A 46 47.04 35.68 -38.65
CA LYS A 46 47.84 34.45 -38.53
C LYS A 46 48.83 34.54 -37.36
N ALA A 47 49.59 35.64 -37.29
CA ALA A 47 50.56 35.86 -36.22
C ALA A 47 49.91 35.88 -34.82
N VAL A 48 48.75 36.52 -34.69
CA VAL A 48 48.00 36.54 -33.41
C VAL A 48 47.55 35.13 -33.00
N LYS A 49 47.09 34.31 -33.95
CA LYS A 49 46.75 32.91 -33.69
C LYS A 49 47.97 32.09 -33.26
N ASP A 50 49.11 32.31 -33.90
CA ASP A 50 50.35 31.61 -33.57
C ASP A 50 50.84 31.98 -32.16
N THR A 51 50.77 33.26 -31.77
CA THR A 51 51.06 33.71 -30.39
C THR A 51 50.12 33.08 -29.36
N ARG A 52 48.81 33.03 -29.65
CA ARG A 52 47.84 32.35 -28.77
C ARG A 52 48.16 30.87 -28.62
N ALA A 53 48.48 30.18 -29.71
CA ALA A 53 48.83 28.78 -29.67
C ALA A 53 50.12 28.53 -28.87
N MET A 54 51.11 29.41 -28.99
CA MET A 54 52.34 29.36 -28.21
C MET A 54 52.07 29.48 -26.70
N LEU A 55 51.30 30.50 -26.27
CA LEU A 55 50.97 30.72 -24.85
C LEU A 55 50.18 29.54 -24.27
N ASN A 56 49.21 29.01 -25.01
CA ASN A 56 48.46 27.83 -24.58
C ASN A 56 49.37 26.60 -24.41
N LYS A 57 50.28 26.37 -25.36
CA LYS A 57 51.22 25.24 -25.27
C LYS A 57 52.15 25.34 -24.06
N GLU A 58 52.57 26.55 -23.71
CA GLU A 58 53.38 26.79 -22.52
C GLU A 58 52.59 26.53 -21.23
N LEU A 59 51.34 26.99 -21.16
CA LEU A 59 50.44 26.67 -20.04
C LEU A 59 50.18 25.16 -19.92
N ASP A 60 49.93 24.49 -21.05
CA ASP A 60 49.71 23.05 -21.08
C ASP A 60 50.90 22.28 -20.51
N ASN A 61 52.14 22.69 -20.82
CA ASN A 61 53.34 22.09 -20.25
C ASN A 61 53.39 22.21 -18.72
N PHE A 62 53.01 23.37 -18.15
CA PHE A 62 52.96 23.55 -16.70
C PHE A 62 51.87 22.70 -16.06
N GLU A 63 50.68 22.62 -16.67
CA GLU A 63 49.59 21.77 -16.18
C GLU A 63 49.95 20.28 -16.24
N GLU A 64 50.63 19.83 -17.30
CA GLU A 64 51.14 18.46 -17.37
C GLU A 64 52.16 18.15 -16.26
N GLN A 65 53.09 19.07 -15.98
CA GLN A 65 54.02 18.93 -14.87
C GLN A 65 53.29 18.85 -13.53
N ARG A 66 52.33 19.75 -13.28
CA ARG A 66 51.49 19.73 -12.08
C ARG A 66 50.74 18.40 -11.92
N LYS A 67 50.11 17.90 -12.99
CA LYS A 67 49.39 16.61 -12.99
C LYS A 67 50.32 15.44 -12.69
N ARG A 68 51.50 15.39 -13.32
CA ARG A 68 52.51 14.36 -13.06
C ARG A 68 52.95 14.33 -11.60
N ILE A 69 53.21 15.50 -10.99
CA ILE A 69 53.57 15.59 -9.57
C ILE A 69 52.42 15.09 -8.68
N LYS A 70 51.17 15.50 -8.96
CA LYS A 70 49.99 15.02 -8.24
C LYS A 70 49.88 13.49 -8.31
N GLU A 71 50.02 12.93 -9.50
CA GLU A 71 49.91 11.48 -9.72
C GLU A 71 50.98 10.72 -8.94
N GLN A 72 52.23 11.19 -8.92
CA GLN A 72 53.31 10.56 -8.15
C GLN A 72 53.05 10.55 -6.64
N VAL A 73 52.37 11.59 -6.12
CA VAL A 73 52.04 11.69 -4.69
C VAL A 73 50.80 10.86 -4.33
N VAL A 74 49.79 10.84 -5.22
CA VAL A 74 48.51 10.17 -4.96
C VAL A 74 48.59 8.67 -5.24
N ALA A 75 49.32 8.23 -6.26
CA ALA A 75 49.46 6.82 -6.61
C ALA A 75 49.88 5.89 -5.43
N PRO A 76 50.90 6.21 -4.60
CA PRO A 76 51.25 5.37 -3.46
C PRO A 76 50.13 5.34 -2.41
N TYR A 77 49.40 6.44 -2.22
CA TYR A 77 48.26 6.49 -1.31
C TYR A 77 47.10 5.62 -1.81
N GLU A 78 46.72 5.72 -3.09
CA GLU A 78 45.65 4.90 -3.69
C GLU A 78 46.02 3.41 -3.67
N ALA A 79 47.28 3.07 -3.93
CA ALA A 79 47.76 1.69 -3.85
C ALA A 79 47.66 1.15 -2.40
N PHE A 80 48.05 1.96 -1.41
CA PHE A 80 47.86 1.66 0.00
C PHE A 80 46.38 1.47 0.33
N GLU A 81 45.51 2.40 -0.05
CA GLU A 81 44.08 2.37 0.26
C GLU A 81 43.43 1.11 -0.34
N LYS A 82 43.77 0.78 -1.59
CA LYS A 82 43.32 -0.45 -2.24
C LYS A 82 43.75 -1.70 -1.47
N ALA A 83 45.01 -1.74 -1.00
CA ALA A 83 45.51 -2.84 -0.20
C ALA A 83 44.81 -2.93 1.17
N TYR A 84 44.65 -1.80 1.88
CA TYR A 84 43.91 -1.72 3.13
C TYR A 84 42.48 -2.21 2.97
N ASN A 85 41.78 -1.74 1.94
CA ASN A 85 40.41 -2.14 1.67
C ASN A 85 40.31 -3.65 1.41
N THR A 86 41.20 -4.18 0.57
CA THR A 86 41.20 -5.60 0.17
C THR A 86 41.57 -6.54 1.32
N PHE A 87 42.60 -6.21 2.09
CA PHE A 87 43.19 -7.12 3.08
C PHE A 87 42.65 -6.93 4.49
N ILE A 88 42.13 -5.75 4.82
CA ILE A 88 41.66 -5.42 6.16
C ILE A 88 40.16 -5.15 6.13
N LYS A 89 39.73 -4.06 5.49
CA LYS A 89 38.33 -3.56 5.57
C LYS A 89 37.31 -4.62 5.13
N VAL A 90 37.45 -5.16 3.91
CA VAL A 90 36.50 -6.13 3.35
C VAL A 90 36.41 -7.41 4.20
N LYS A 91 37.49 -7.81 4.87
CA LYS A 91 37.48 -8.99 5.75
C LYS A 91 36.63 -8.73 6.99
N TYR A 92 36.78 -7.57 7.62
CA TYR A 92 35.97 -7.17 8.77
C TYR A 92 34.52 -6.92 8.38
N GLU A 93 34.24 -6.24 7.27
CA GLU A 93 32.88 -6.04 6.78
C GLU A 93 32.18 -7.37 6.49
N LYS A 94 32.90 -8.34 5.91
CA LYS A 94 32.36 -9.70 5.70
C LYS A 94 32.08 -10.39 7.03
N ALA A 95 33.00 -10.31 8.00
CA ALA A 95 32.80 -10.91 9.31
C ALA A 95 31.62 -10.29 10.06
N ASP A 96 31.51 -8.95 10.06
CA ASP A 96 30.39 -8.20 10.62
C ASP A 96 29.06 -8.60 9.96
N GLY A 97 29.02 -8.67 8.63
CA GLY A 97 27.84 -9.12 7.89
C GLY A 97 27.40 -10.54 8.28
N ILE A 98 28.33 -11.47 8.46
CA ILE A 98 28.03 -12.84 8.93
C ILE A 98 27.47 -12.81 10.36
N LEU A 99 28.08 -12.03 11.25
CA LEU A 99 27.62 -11.92 12.65
C LEU A 99 26.23 -11.31 12.72
N LYS A 100 25.97 -10.26 11.94
CA LYS A 100 24.64 -9.64 11.82
C LYS A 100 23.57 -10.64 11.39
N VAL A 101 23.83 -11.41 10.33
CA VAL A 101 22.87 -12.44 9.87
C VAL A 101 22.60 -13.48 10.96
N LYS A 102 23.63 -13.94 11.68
CA LYS A 102 23.47 -14.89 12.79
C LYS A 102 22.64 -14.31 13.93
N ILE A 103 22.86 -13.05 14.29
CA ILE A 103 22.08 -12.35 15.32
C ILE A 103 20.62 -12.23 14.86
N ASP A 104 20.38 -11.78 13.63
CA ASP A 104 19.02 -11.63 13.08
C ASP A 104 18.27 -12.96 13.02
N GLU A 105 18.94 -14.05 12.64
CA GLU A 105 18.36 -15.40 12.63
C GLU A 105 18.01 -15.88 14.04
N PHE A 106 18.91 -15.67 15.00
CA PHE A 106 18.69 -16.04 16.39
C PHE A 106 17.52 -15.24 17.01
N ASP A 107 17.48 -13.93 16.77
CA ASP A 107 16.41 -13.05 17.21
C ASP A 107 15.05 -13.43 16.61
N ARG A 108 15.01 -13.81 15.32
CA ARG A 108 13.79 -14.36 14.70
C ARG A 108 13.34 -15.64 15.36
N ARG A 109 14.26 -16.57 15.67
CA ARG A 109 13.93 -17.81 16.38
C ARG A 109 13.40 -17.53 17.77
N LEU A 110 14.04 -16.66 18.54
CA LEU A 110 13.55 -16.25 19.87
C LEU A 110 12.14 -15.65 19.82
N LYS A 111 11.84 -14.82 18.82
CA LYS A 111 10.49 -14.28 18.61
C LYS A 111 9.49 -15.38 18.26
N ALA A 112 9.84 -16.27 17.34
CA ALA A 112 8.98 -17.38 16.93
C ALA A 112 8.70 -18.35 18.10
N ASP A 113 9.72 -18.69 18.89
CA ASP A 113 9.57 -19.53 20.08
C ASP A 113 8.68 -18.86 21.12
N LYS A 114 8.82 -17.54 21.32
CA LYS A 114 7.96 -16.78 22.23
C LYS A 114 6.52 -16.75 21.73
N GLU A 115 6.29 -16.46 20.46
CA GLU A 115 4.97 -16.52 19.85
C GLU A 115 4.35 -17.91 20.01
N ALA A 116 5.10 -18.97 19.71
CA ALA A 116 4.64 -20.35 19.86
C ALA A 116 4.22 -20.66 21.31
N ARG A 117 5.00 -20.24 22.32
CA ARG A 117 4.63 -20.40 23.73
C ARG A 117 3.35 -19.65 24.10
N ILE A 118 3.20 -18.40 23.65
CA ILE A 118 2.01 -17.59 23.95
C ILE A 118 0.79 -18.11 23.20
N ARG A 119 0.96 -18.59 21.96
CA ARG A 119 -0.09 -19.21 21.15
C ARG A 119 -0.56 -20.53 21.78
N ALA A 120 0.36 -21.36 22.28
CA ALA A 120 0.01 -22.57 23.00
C ALA A 120 -0.81 -22.25 24.26
N TYR A 121 -0.34 -21.28 25.06
CA TYR A 121 -1.07 -20.81 26.25
C TYR A 121 -2.47 -20.26 25.92
N PHE A 122 -2.59 -19.47 24.86
CA PHE A 122 -3.88 -18.99 24.35
C PHE A 122 -4.80 -20.16 23.98
N THR A 123 -4.27 -21.17 23.28
CA THR A 123 -5.04 -22.34 22.85
C THR A 123 -5.55 -23.13 24.05
N GLU A 124 -4.71 -23.34 25.07
CA GLU A 124 -5.10 -23.98 26.33
C GLU A 124 -6.21 -23.20 27.05
N LEU A 125 -6.09 -21.87 27.12
CA LEU A 125 -7.12 -21.01 27.72
C LEU A 125 -8.44 -21.02 26.96
N CYS A 126 -8.41 -20.99 25.63
CA CYS A 126 -9.60 -21.11 24.80
C CYS A 126 -10.30 -22.44 25.04
N GLN A 127 -9.55 -23.55 25.08
CA GLN A 127 -10.09 -24.88 25.38
C GLN A 127 -10.71 -24.94 26.79
N ALA A 128 -10.03 -24.41 27.80
CA ALA A 128 -10.53 -24.38 29.17
C ALA A 128 -11.84 -23.58 29.34
N ASN A 129 -12.05 -22.56 28.51
CA ASN A 129 -13.25 -21.72 28.51
C ASN A 129 -14.28 -22.10 27.43
N ASN A 130 -14.09 -23.22 26.71
CA ASN A 130 -14.95 -23.67 25.61
C ASN A 130 -15.13 -22.62 24.49
N ILE A 131 -14.08 -21.88 24.16
CA ILE A 131 -14.05 -20.90 23.08
C ILE A 131 -13.41 -21.56 21.84
N ASP A 132 -14.20 -21.78 20.79
CA ASP A 132 -13.78 -22.46 19.55
C ASP A 132 -13.62 -21.53 18.33
N PHE A 133 -14.10 -20.30 18.43
CA PHE A 133 -14.25 -19.38 17.29
C PHE A 133 -13.21 -18.26 17.25
N LEU A 134 -12.43 -18.07 18.32
CA LEU A 134 -11.46 -16.97 18.43
C LEU A 134 -10.08 -17.41 17.92
N PRO A 135 -9.59 -16.91 16.78
CA PRO A 135 -8.23 -17.17 16.34
C PRO A 135 -7.23 -16.27 17.07
N PHE A 136 -6.00 -16.76 17.24
CA PHE A 136 -4.93 -16.03 17.95
C PHE A 136 -4.63 -14.66 17.32
N GLU A 137 -4.72 -14.57 16.00
CA GLU A 137 -4.42 -13.36 15.23
C GLU A 137 -5.35 -12.19 15.58
N ARG A 138 -6.56 -12.47 16.08
CA ARG A 138 -7.52 -11.43 16.51
C ARG A 138 -7.07 -10.66 17.75
N LEU A 139 -6.12 -11.20 18.53
CA LEU A 139 -5.56 -10.50 19.68
C LEU A 139 -4.61 -9.38 19.25
N CYS A 140 -4.14 -9.37 17.99
CA CYS A 140 -3.25 -8.35 17.43
C CYS A 140 -2.01 -8.08 18.32
N LEU A 141 -1.48 -9.12 18.95
CA LEU A 141 -0.36 -9.00 19.89
C LEU A 141 0.92 -8.58 19.17
N ASN A 142 1.53 -7.50 19.64
CA ASN A 142 2.85 -7.09 19.18
C ASN A 142 3.93 -7.75 20.04
N ILE A 143 4.46 -8.88 19.59
CA ILE A 143 5.46 -9.66 20.34
C ILE A 143 6.87 -9.13 20.04
N ARG A 144 7.47 -8.45 21.02
CA ARG A 144 8.85 -7.96 20.97
C ARG A 144 9.79 -8.87 21.76
N LEU A 145 11.09 -8.76 21.48
CA LEU A 145 12.11 -9.53 22.20
C LEU A 145 12.17 -9.16 23.69
N ASN A 146 11.96 -7.88 24.01
CA ASN A 146 12.03 -7.38 25.38
C ASN A 146 10.75 -7.61 26.20
N ASP A 147 9.65 -8.01 25.55
CA ASP A 147 8.41 -8.27 26.28
C ASP A 147 8.55 -9.53 27.11
N SER A 148 8.08 -9.49 28.35
CA SER A 148 8.08 -10.69 29.20
C SER A 148 6.94 -11.63 28.81
N ASP A 149 7.14 -12.94 29.00
CA ASP A 149 6.07 -13.92 28.81
C ASP A 149 4.86 -13.57 29.71
N LYS A 150 5.10 -13.08 30.93
CA LYS A 150 4.04 -12.63 31.85
C LYS A 150 3.18 -11.52 31.26
N SER A 151 3.80 -10.43 30.79
CA SER A 151 3.06 -9.31 30.20
C SER A 151 2.23 -9.71 29.00
N LEU A 152 2.73 -10.64 28.16
CA LEU A 152 1.98 -11.15 27.02
C LEU A 152 0.80 -12.00 27.48
N LYS A 153 1.01 -12.90 28.46
CA LYS A 153 -0.06 -13.72 29.04
C LYS A 153 -1.15 -12.88 29.72
N ASP A 154 -0.79 -11.80 30.40
CA ASP A 154 -1.75 -10.90 31.04
C ASP A 154 -2.67 -10.24 30.00
N ILE A 155 -2.15 -9.88 28.83
CA ILE A 155 -2.96 -9.37 27.70
C ILE A 155 -3.87 -10.48 27.16
N VAL A 156 -3.35 -11.70 26.99
CA VAL A 156 -4.17 -12.86 26.57
C VAL A 156 -5.33 -13.08 27.54
N ASN A 157 -5.04 -13.15 28.85
CA ASN A 157 -6.04 -13.34 29.90
C ASN A 157 -7.11 -12.25 29.84
N THR A 158 -6.70 -10.99 29.73
CA THR A 158 -7.65 -9.86 29.64
C THR A 158 -8.60 -10.00 28.44
N ASN A 159 -8.08 -10.44 27.28
CA ASN A 159 -8.90 -10.66 26.09
C ASN A 159 -9.87 -11.83 26.28
N ILE A 160 -9.40 -12.97 26.79
CA ILE A 160 -10.24 -14.14 27.06
C ILE A 160 -11.32 -13.81 28.09
N ASP A 161 -10.97 -13.13 29.18
CA ASP A 161 -11.92 -12.71 30.22
C ASP A 161 -13.02 -11.82 29.65
N ASN A 162 -12.69 -10.91 28.73
CA ASN A 162 -13.68 -10.06 28.06
C ASN A 162 -14.61 -10.88 27.17
N VAL A 163 -14.10 -11.91 26.49
CA VAL A 163 -14.92 -12.82 25.68
C VAL A 163 -15.84 -13.65 26.57
N VAL A 164 -15.33 -14.23 27.65
CA VAL A 164 -16.14 -14.99 28.62
C VAL A 164 -17.25 -14.13 29.20
N LYS A 165 -16.94 -12.89 29.62
CA LYS A 165 -17.95 -11.93 30.12
C LYS A 165 -19.00 -11.60 29.07
N SER A 166 -18.58 -11.43 27.81
CA SER A 166 -19.50 -11.14 26.71
C SER A 166 -20.44 -12.30 26.41
N LEU A 167 -19.93 -13.53 26.42
CA LEU A 167 -20.74 -14.74 26.25
C LEU A 167 -21.75 -14.89 27.39
N ALA A 168 -21.31 -14.70 28.63
CA ALA A 168 -22.19 -14.71 29.80
C ALA A 168 -23.28 -13.61 29.72
N MET A 169 -22.92 -12.42 29.21
CA MET A 169 -23.87 -11.34 28.98
C MET A 169 -24.93 -11.73 27.96
N ILE A 170 -24.55 -12.31 26.82
CA ILE A 170 -25.49 -12.78 25.77
C ILE A 170 -26.41 -13.87 26.33
N GLU A 171 -25.87 -14.82 27.08
CA GLU A 171 -26.65 -15.89 27.70
C GLU A 171 -27.69 -15.36 28.70
N SER A 172 -27.32 -14.33 29.49
CA SER A 172 -28.17 -13.68 30.49
C SER A 172 -29.32 -12.82 29.93
N LEU A 173 -29.36 -12.59 28.61
CA LEU A 173 -30.46 -11.84 27.98
C LEU A 173 -31.78 -12.60 28.15
N ASN A 174 -32.86 -11.86 28.43
CA ASN A 174 -34.22 -12.40 28.58
C ASN A 174 -34.95 -12.58 27.23
N ASP A 175 -34.23 -12.58 26.11
CA ASP A 175 -34.78 -12.76 24.77
C ASP A 175 -34.96 -14.26 24.40
N PRO A 176 -35.73 -14.59 23.36
CA PRO A 176 -35.85 -15.97 22.87
C PRO A 176 -34.52 -16.55 22.37
N ASP A 177 -34.33 -17.87 22.48
CA ASP A 177 -33.08 -18.54 22.12
C ASP A 177 -32.66 -18.32 20.64
N GLU A 178 -33.63 -18.25 19.72
CA GLU A 178 -33.38 -17.94 18.31
C GLU A 178 -32.71 -16.56 18.15
N TYR A 179 -33.16 -15.57 18.93
CA TYR A 179 -32.60 -14.22 18.91
C TYR A 179 -31.22 -14.17 19.56
N LYS A 180 -31.00 -14.90 20.66
CA LYS A 180 -29.67 -15.04 21.26
C LYS A 180 -28.68 -15.71 20.31
N ALA A 181 -29.11 -16.70 19.53
CA ALA A 181 -28.28 -17.37 18.53
C ALA A 181 -27.87 -16.42 17.38
N GLU A 182 -28.76 -15.54 16.94
CA GLU A 182 -28.42 -14.48 15.98
C GLU A 182 -27.37 -13.50 16.56
N ILE A 183 -27.57 -13.05 17.80
CA ILE A 183 -26.61 -12.18 18.50
C ILE A 183 -25.25 -12.88 18.63
N LEU A 184 -25.25 -14.15 19.04
CA LEU A 184 -24.02 -14.92 19.20
C LEU A 184 -23.27 -15.05 17.87
N THR A 185 -23.98 -15.27 16.76
CA THR A 185 -23.37 -15.39 15.43
C THR A 185 -22.65 -14.11 15.03
N ASP A 186 -23.29 -12.95 15.21
CA ASP A 186 -22.66 -11.66 14.92
C ASP A 186 -21.52 -11.36 15.89
N TYR A 187 -21.69 -11.67 17.17
CA TYR A 187 -20.66 -11.50 18.19
C TYR A 187 -19.39 -12.29 17.85
N LYS A 188 -19.51 -13.54 17.37
CA LYS A 188 -18.35 -14.35 16.96
C LYS A 188 -17.55 -13.69 15.82
N GLN A 189 -18.17 -12.82 15.02
CA GLN A 189 -17.51 -12.10 13.92
C GLN A 189 -16.87 -10.78 14.36
N THR A 190 -17.56 -10.03 15.23
CA THR A 190 -17.19 -8.67 15.64
C THR A 190 -16.43 -8.60 16.95
N LEU A 191 -16.64 -9.56 17.85
CA LEU A 191 -16.25 -9.54 19.26
C LEU A 191 -16.81 -8.34 20.04
N ASP A 192 -17.91 -7.77 19.57
CA ASP A 192 -18.62 -6.65 20.20
C ASP A 192 -20.10 -6.98 20.38
N VAL A 193 -20.50 -7.12 21.65
CA VAL A 193 -21.87 -7.47 22.06
C VAL A 193 -22.87 -6.39 21.65
N MET A 194 -22.51 -5.12 21.77
CA MET A 194 -23.44 -4.02 21.48
C MET A 194 -23.75 -3.94 19.99
N THR A 195 -22.71 -4.09 19.16
CA THR A 195 -22.86 -4.17 17.71
C THR A 195 -23.71 -5.37 17.31
N ALA A 196 -23.48 -6.54 17.92
CA ALA A 196 -24.25 -7.76 17.65
C ALA A 196 -25.74 -7.61 18.02
N ILE A 197 -26.05 -7.05 19.19
CA ILE A 197 -27.43 -6.79 19.63
C ILE A 197 -28.14 -5.83 18.67
N ASN A 198 -27.47 -4.76 18.25
CA ASN A 198 -28.06 -3.77 17.33
C ASN A 198 -28.37 -4.37 15.96
N ASN A 199 -27.47 -5.21 15.43
CA ASN A 199 -27.67 -5.90 14.16
C ASN A 199 -28.84 -6.88 14.22
N ALA A 200 -28.92 -7.69 15.28
CA ALA A 200 -30.04 -8.60 15.50
C ALA A 200 -31.37 -7.86 15.61
N LYS A 201 -31.38 -6.73 16.35
CA LYS A 201 -32.56 -5.87 16.48
C LYS A 201 -33.01 -5.31 15.13
N TYR A 202 -32.06 -4.85 14.32
CA TYR A 202 -32.34 -4.32 13.00
C TYR A 202 -32.96 -5.37 12.07
N ARG A 203 -32.41 -6.60 12.04
CA ARG A 203 -32.98 -7.72 11.27
C ARG A 203 -34.38 -8.09 11.74
N LYS A 204 -34.61 -8.13 13.05
CA LYS A 204 -35.94 -8.40 13.62
C LYS A 204 -36.97 -7.36 13.17
N GLN A 205 -36.62 -6.07 13.25
CA GLN A 205 -37.48 -4.98 12.80
C GLN A 205 -37.79 -5.06 11.30
N GLN A 206 -36.82 -5.45 10.48
CA GLN A 206 -37.05 -5.68 9.04
C GLN A 206 -38.04 -6.82 8.79
N ARG A 207 -37.86 -7.97 9.47
CA ARG A 207 -38.78 -9.13 9.36
C ARG A 207 -40.21 -8.77 9.78
N GLU A 208 -40.36 -8.06 10.89
CA GLU A 208 -41.67 -7.59 11.38
C GLU A 208 -42.32 -6.60 10.41
N ALA A 209 -41.56 -5.65 9.86
CA ALA A 209 -42.06 -4.69 8.88
C ALA A 209 -42.48 -5.37 7.56
N GLU A 210 -41.75 -6.39 7.10
CA GLU A 210 -42.10 -7.17 5.92
C GLU A 210 -43.37 -8.01 6.15
N LEU A 211 -43.49 -8.64 7.31
CA LEU A 211 -44.69 -9.39 7.68
C LEU A 211 -45.93 -8.49 7.72
N GLN A 212 -45.82 -7.31 8.34
CA GLN A 212 -46.90 -6.32 8.36
C GLN A 212 -47.30 -5.87 6.95
N ARG A 213 -46.34 -5.65 6.05
CA ARG A 213 -46.63 -5.32 4.64
C ARG A 213 -47.38 -6.45 3.94
N LEU A 214 -47.00 -7.70 4.19
CA LEU A 214 -47.67 -8.86 3.60
C LEU A 214 -49.08 -9.06 4.15
N GLU A 215 -49.29 -8.86 5.45
CA GLU A 215 -50.61 -8.91 6.09
C GLU A 215 -51.54 -7.82 5.56
N VAL A 216 -51.05 -6.58 5.42
CA VAL A 216 -51.83 -5.48 4.83
C VAL A 216 -52.20 -5.78 3.37
N GLN A 217 -51.29 -6.36 2.58
CA GLN A 217 -51.60 -6.79 1.21
C GLN A 217 -52.64 -7.91 1.17
N LYS A 218 -52.52 -8.92 2.03
CA LYS A 218 -53.49 -10.01 2.13
C LYS A 218 -54.87 -9.49 2.55
N ALA A 219 -54.94 -8.62 3.55
CA ALA A 219 -56.19 -8.01 4.00
C ALA A 219 -56.85 -7.17 2.90
N ARG A 220 -56.07 -6.39 2.14
CA ARG A 220 -56.58 -5.63 0.98
C ARG A 220 -57.07 -6.54 -0.14
N ALA A 221 -56.35 -7.62 -0.45
CA ALA A 221 -56.76 -8.58 -1.46
C ALA A 221 -58.05 -9.31 -1.06
N GLU A 222 -58.21 -9.67 0.22
CA GLU A 222 -59.41 -10.29 0.74
C GLU A 222 -60.61 -9.32 0.74
N GLN A 223 -60.42 -8.07 1.16
CA GLN A 223 -61.44 -7.02 1.03
C GLN A 223 -61.84 -6.78 -0.43
N ALA A 224 -60.87 -6.75 -1.35
CA ALA A 224 -61.15 -6.63 -2.79
C ALA A 224 -61.93 -7.84 -3.31
N ARG A 225 -61.65 -9.06 -2.85
CA ARG A 225 -62.41 -10.26 -3.20
C ARG A 225 -63.85 -10.18 -2.69
N LEU A 226 -64.06 -9.79 -1.44
CA LEU A 226 -65.40 -9.61 -0.86
C LEU A 226 -66.18 -8.50 -1.57
N ALA A 227 -65.54 -7.38 -1.89
CA ALA A 227 -66.15 -6.30 -2.66
C ALA A 227 -66.49 -6.71 -4.10
N ALA A 228 -65.63 -7.51 -4.74
CA ALA A 228 -65.91 -8.07 -6.07
C ALA A 228 -67.06 -9.08 -6.02
N GLU A 229 -67.15 -9.92 -5.00
CA GLU A 229 -68.28 -10.85 -4.81
C GLU A 229 -69.59 -10.09 -4.53
N ALA A 230 -69.54 -9.02 -3.73
CA ALA A 230 -70.69 -8.16 -3.48
C ALA A 230 -71.15 -7.46 -4.78
N ARG A 231 -70.22 -6.91 -5.56
CA ARG A 231 -70.53 -6.33 -6.87
C ARG A 231 -71.06 -7.37 -7.86
N ALA A 232 -70.54 -8.60 -7.86
CA ALA A 232 -71.06 -9.67 -8.71
C ALA A 232 -72.51 -10.08 -8.34
N LYS A 233 -72.89 -9.96 -7.06
CA LYS A 233 -74.28 -10.15 -6.61
C LYS A 233 -75.19 -8.96 -6.91
N GLU A 234 -74.65 -7.74 -6.94
CA GLU A 234 -75.39 -6.51 -7.24
C GLU A 234 -75.56 -6.27 -8.75
N VAL A 235 -74.63 -6.76 -9.58
CA VAL A 235 -74.67 -6.69 -11.06
C VAL A 235 -75.35 -7.96 -11.64
N ALA A 236 -76.38 -8.47 -10.98
CA ALA A 236 -77.38 -9.34 -11.61
C ALA A 236 -78.64 -8.57 -12.07
N PRO A 237 -78.58 -7.66 -13.07
CA PRO A 237 -79.73 -7.37 -13.90
C PRO A 237 -79.96 -8.51 -14.90
N LEU A 238 -81.21 -8.95 -14.99
CA LEU A 238 -81.79 -9.54 -16.19
C LEU A 238 -81.39 -8.71 -17.42
N GLN A 239 -80.63 -9.29 -18.35
CA GLN A 239 -80.90 -9.13 -19.79
C GLN A 239 -80.59 -10.44 -20.52
N ALA A 240 -81.65 -11.00 -21.10
CA ALA A 240 -81.65 -12.13 -22.01
C ALA A 240 -81.09 -11.69 -23.39
N PRO A 241 -80.58 -12.63 -24.20
CA PRO A 241 -79.75 -12.34 -25.36
C PRO A 241 -80.58 -11.97 -26.59
N GLU A 242 -80.19 -10.89 -27.28
CA GLU A 242 -80.70 -10.58 -28.62
C GLU A 242 -79.62 -10.92 -29.66
N GLU A 243 -79.87 -12.00 -30.39
CA GLU A 243 -79.13 -12.45 -31.57
C GLU A 243 -79.53 -11.60 -32.78
N VAL A 244 -78.58 -10.92 -33.45
CA VAL A 244 -78.56 -10.86 -34.93
C VAL A 244 -77.20 -10.47 -35.53
N LYS A 245 -76.66 -11.42 -36.29
CA LYS A 245 -76.00 -11.35 -37.62
C LYS A 245 -74.76 -10.45 -37.86
N SER A 246 -73.65 -11.17 -38.03
CA SER A 246 -72.59 -11.09 -39.05
C SER A 246 -72.71 -10.07 -40.20
N GLU A 247 -71.65 -9.29 -40.40
CA GLU A 247 -70.89 -9.23 -41.67
C GLU A 247 -69.48 -8.59 -41.49
N GLU A 248 -68.47 -9.39 -41.81
CA GLU A 248 -67.12 -9.16 -42.35
C GLU A 248 -66.41 -7.78 -42.25
N ARG A 249 -65.20 -7.78 -41.66
CA ARG A 249 -63.91 -7.48 -42.36
C ARG A 249 -62.66 -7.62 -41.45
N ILE A 250 -61.81 -8.61 -41.78
CA ILE A 250 -60.33 -8.66 -41.94
C ILE A 250 -59.48 -7.53 -41.27
N VAL A 251 -58.33 -7.69 -40.58
CA VAL A 251 -57.10 -8.50 -40.80
C VAL A 251 -56.18 -8.45 -39.53
N LYS A 252 -55.52 -9.57 -39.17
CA LYS A 252 -54.22 -9.76 -38.42
C LYS A 252 -53.96 -9.00 -37.11
N ASN A 253 -53.36 -9.56 -36.06
CA ASN A 253 -52.32 -10.59 -35.97
C ASN A 253 -52.30 -11.11 -34.52
N GLU A 254 -52.23 -12.42 -34.33
CA GLU A 254 -51.72 -13.04 -33.10
C GLU A 254 -50.26 -12.64 -32.90
N VAL A 255 -49.82 -12.32 -31.67
CA VAL A 255 -48.67 -12.97 -30.99
C VAL A 255 -48.83 -12.77 -29.47
N VAL A 256 -48.65 -13.88 -28.76
CA VAL A 256 -48.54 -14.13 -27.32
C VAL A 256 -47.56 -13.16 -26.61
N PRO A 257 -47.81 -12.69 -25.37
CA PRO A 257 -46.85 -11.85 -24.65
C PRO A 257 -45.64 -12.69 -24.23
N ALA A 258 -44.48 -12.41 -24.84
CA ALA A 258 -43.19 -12.90 -24.39
C ALA A 258 -42.75 -12.13 -23.13
N VAL A 259 -42.19 -12.91 -22.20
CA VAL A 259 -41.55 -12.55 -20.94
C VAL A 259 -40.78 -11.22 -20.99
N GLN A 260 -41.12 -10.28 -20.11
CA GLN A 260 -40.33 -9.08 -19.85
C GLN A 260 -39.10 -9.45 -19.02
N GLU A 261 -37.93 -9.43 -19.66
CA GLU A 261 -36.64 -9.40 -18.98
C GLU A 261 -36.47 -8.05 -18.27
N VAL A 262 -36.20 -8.12 -16.97
CA VAL A 262 -35.95 -6.96 -16.11
C VAL A 262 -34.53 -6.47 -16.40
N THR A 263 -34.39 -5.37 -17.15
CA THR A 263 -33.09 -4.70 -17.35
C THR A 263 -32.77 -3.87 -16.10
N PRO A 264 -31.61 -4.06 -15.43
CA PRO A 264 -31.22 -3.21 -14.31
C PRO A 264 -30.87 -1.79 -14.79
N ASP A 265 -31.41 -0.77 -14.11
CA ASP A 265 -31.10 0.63 -14.36
C ASP A 265 -29.59 0.89 -14.15
N LEU A 266 -28.90 1.32 -15.22
CA LEU A 266 -27.49 1.71 -15.15
C LEU A 266 -27.35 3.09 -14.53
N ILE A 267 -26.70 3.18 -13.37
CA ILE A 267 -26.37 4.45 -12.70
C ILE A 267 -25.00 4.93 -13.17
N VAL A 268 -24.93 6.15 -13.70
CA VAL A 268 -23.68 6.81 -14.14
C VAL A 268 -23.25 7.82 -13.08
N THR A 269 -21.97 7.81 -12.70
CA THR A 269 -21.36 8.77 -11.75
C THR A 269 -19.96 9.17 -12.20
N SER A 270 -19.56 10.42 -11.95
CA SER A 270 -18.25 10.98 -12.29
C SER A 270 -17.55 11.55 -11.05
N PHE A 271 -16.27 11.23 -10.86
CA PHE A 271 -15.47 11.75 -9.75
C PHE A 271 -14.00 11.92 -10.17
N THR A 272 -13.33 12.91 -9.58
CA THR A 272 -11.91 13.23 -9.84
C THR A 272 -11.05 12.63 -8.74
N VAL A 273 -9.97 11.94 -9.11
CA VAL A 273 -9.01 11.32 -8.19
C VAL A 273 -7.60 11.85 -8.41
N GLN A 274 -6.83 11.98 -7.33
CA GLN A 274 -5.42 12.34 -7.37
C GLN A 274 -4.59 11.21 -6.76
N GLY A 275 -3.54 10.79 -7.45
CA GLY A 275 -2.66 9.71 -7.00
C GLY A 275 -1.40 9.60 -7.84
N THR A 276 -0.50 8.71 -7.44
CA THR A 276 0.70 8.38 -8.22
C THR A 276 0.32 7.54 -9.46
N MET A 277 1.20 7.49 -10.46
CA MET A 277 0.95 6.76 -11.72
C MET A 277 0.63 5.27 -11.48
N GLU A 278 1.25 4.65 -10.47
CA GLU A 278 0.99 3.25 -10.09
C GLU A 278 -0.40 3.08 -9.47
N GLN A 279 -0.84 4.01 -8.62
CA GLN A 279 -2.17 4.00 -7.99
C GLN A 279 -3.28 4.20 -9.03
N LEU A 280 -3.10 5.10 -10.00
CA LEU A 280 -4.06 5.32 -11.07
C LEU A 280 -4.17 4.11 -12.01
N ARG A 281 -3.06 3.40 -12.26
CA ARG A 281 -3.08 2.16 -13.03
C ARG A 281 -3.81 1.04 -12.28
N ALA A 282 -3.57 0.91 -10.97
CA ALA A 282 -4.27 -0.06 -10.13
C ALA A 282 -5.78 0.24 -10.05
N LEU A 283 -6.16 1.51 -9.94
CA LEU A 283 -7.57 1.93 -9.94
C LEU A 283 -8.26 1.62 -11.27
N LYS A 284 -7.60 1.89 -12.41
CA LYS A 284 -8.12 1.52 -13.74
C LYS A 284 -8.32 0.02 -13.87
N ALA A 285 -7.36 -0.78 -13.40
CA ALA A 285 -7.47 -2.24 -13.40
C ALA A 285 -8.64 -2.73 -12.55
N TYR A 286 -8.85 -2.12 -11.38
CA TYR A 286 -9.96 -2.43 -10.48
C TYR A 286 -11.34 -2.12 -11.10
N ILE A 287 -11.49 -0.98 -11.78
CA ILE A 287 -12.76 -0.61 -12.44
C ILE A 287 -13.11 -1.64 -13.52
N LEU A 288 -12.13 -2.02 -14.35
CA LEU A 288 -12.32 -3.01 -15.42
C LEU A 288 -12.57 -4.42 -14.87
N SER A 289 -11.92 -4.83 -13.78
CA SER A 289 -12.13 -6.15 -13.17
C SER A 289 -13.51 -6.32 -12.54
N ASN A 290 -14.18 -5.21 -12.19
CA ASN A 290 -15.54 -5.23 -11.65
C ASN A 290 -16.62 -5.05 -12.73
N ASN A 291 -16.28 -5.22 -14.02
CA ASN A 291 -17.18 -5.04 -15.17
C ASN A 291 -17.83 -3.64 -15.24
N ILE A 292 -17.18 -2.63 -14.66
CA ILE A 292 -17.64 -1.25 -14.72
C ILE A 292 -17.05 -0.61 -15.98
N LYS A 293 -17.90 -0.01 -16.83
CA LYS A 293 -17.46 0.72 -18.02
C LYS A 293 -16.95 2.11 -17.64
N ILE A 294 -15.73 2.43 -18.05
CA ILE A 294 -15.23 3.81 -18.05
C ILE A 294 -15.85 4.51 -19.26
N ILE A 295 -16.62 5.56 -19.01
CA ILE A 295 -17.18 6.42 -20.04
C ILE A 295 -16.19 7.57 -20.22
N GLU A 296 -15.70 7.77 -21.45
CA GLU A 296 -14.79 8.86 -21.83
C GLU A 296 -15.51 10.20 -22.01
#